data_AF-A0A378Q495-F1
#
_entry.id   AF-A0A378Q495-F1
#
_cell.length_a   1.000
_cell.length_b   1.000
_cell.length_c   1.000
_cell.angle_alpha   90.00
_cell.angle_beta   90.00
_cell.angle_gamma   90.00
#
_symmetry.space_group_name_H-M   'P 1'
#
loop_
_entity.id
_entity.type
_entity.pdbx_description
1 polymer ?
#
loop_
_entity_poly.entity_id
_entity_poly.type
_entity_poly.pdbx_seq_one_letter_code
_entity_poly.pdbx_strand_id
1 'polypeptide(L)'
;MQVVLVINSLQGGGAEKFVLTLGEALVALGHTVDVVYFEDIIEHTVSPNLRYHLLAFNKLSRSIPKPIRYRLFARQVDALISKLAPDVVLVNLYRAYEIFLYSKLATQGMAVNFVLHNYLSSKLDWQNLSSKKQQHYQRVFTRYPTIAVSYGMAQDFKNLFGENVPLTTIHNPINPKLRV
;
A
#
# COMPACT_ATOMS: atom_id res chain seq x y z
N MET A 1 -3.02 -17.33 9.10
CA MET A 1 -3.33 -15.90 9.27
C MET A 1 -4.16 -15.43 8.09
N GLN A 2 -4.94 -14.38 8.30
CA GLN A 2 -5.69 -13.66 7.28
C GLN A 2 -4.93 -12.37 6.95
N VAL A 3 -4.45 -12.26 5.70
CA VAL A 3 -3.65 -11.14 5.23
C VAL A 3 -4.43 -10.36 4.19
N VAL A 4 -4.41 -9.02 4.29
CA VAL A 4 -4.94 -8.14 3.24
C VAL A 4 -3.80 -7.37 2.60
N LEU A 5 -3.64 -7.53 1.29
CA LEU A 5 -2.73 -6.74 0.46
C LEU A 5 -3.55 -5.66 -0.25
N VAL A 6 -3.26 -4.39 0.00
CA VAL A 6 -3.91 -3.28 -0.67
C VAL A 6 -2.99 -2.72 -1.74
N ILE A 7 -3.52 -2.43 -2.94
CA ILE A 7 -2.79 -1.79 -4.03
C ILE A 7 -3.73 -0.86 -4.82
N ASN A 8 -3.19 0.08 -5.61
CA ASN A 8 -4.04 0.96 -6.42
C ASN A 8 -4.67 0.23 -7.62
N SER A 9 -3.88 -0.50 -8.37
CA SER A 9 -4.27 -1.22 -9.59
C SER A 9 -3.47 -2.52 -9.70
N LEU A 10 -3.95 -3.47 -10.50
CA LEU A 10 -3.18 -4.65 -10.93
C LEU A 10 -2.59 -4.42 -12.34
N GLN A 11 -2.44 -3.14 -12.68
CA GLN A 11 -1.79 -2.59 -13.86
C GLN A 11 -0.42 -2.09 -13.46
N GLY A 12 0.66 -2.54 -14.10
CA GLY A 12 1.99 -1.98 -13.81
C GLY A 12 3.16 -2.97 -13.82
N GLY A 13 4.15 -2.70 -12.96
CA GLY A 13 5.49 -3.31 -12.99
C GLY A 13 5.84 -4.03 -11.70
N GLY A 14 6.84 -3.50 -10.97
CA GLY A 14 7.49 -4.22 -9.86
C GLY A 14 6.63 -4.42 -8.60
N ALA A 15 5.78 -3.45 -8.24
CA ALA A 15 4.99 -3.52 -7.02
C ALA A 15 3.79 -4.47 -7.16
N GLU A 16 3.20 -4.54 -8.35
CA GLU A 16 2.13 -5.48 -8.70
C GLU A 16 2.67 -6.91 -8.66
N LYS A 17 3.83 -7.16 -9.30
CA LYS A 17 4.53 -8.44 -9.23
C LYS A 17 4.89 -8.82 -7.80
N PHE A 18 5.32 -7.85 -6.98
CA PHE A 18 5.55 -8.07 -5.56
C PHE A 18 4.30 -8.55 -4.84
N VAL A 19 3.16 -7.85 -5.01
CA VAL A 19 1.90 -8.21 -4.33
C VAL A 19 1.45 -9.62 -4.71
N LEU A 20 1.53 -9.98 -6.00
CA LEU A 20 1.17 -11.32 -6.46
C LEU A 20 2.14 -12.39 -5.93
N THR A 21 3.46 -12.14 -6.03
CA THR A 21 4.48 -13.10 -5.57
C THR A 21 4.41 -13.31 -4.05
N LEU A 22 4.26 -12.24 -3.28
CA LEU A 22 4.10 -12.30 -1.83
C LEU A 22 2.80 -13.03 -1.48
N GLY A 23 1.70 -12.69 -2.14
CA GLY A 23 0.41 -13.34 -1.92
C GLY A 23 0.49 -14.84 -2.14
N GLU A 24 1.07 -15.29 -3.25
CA GLU A 24 1.23 -16.71 -3.56
C GLU A 24 2.11 -17.43 -2.53
N ALA A 25 3.22 -16.80 -2.12
CA ALA A 25 4.10 -17.36 -1.10
C ALA A 25 3.37 -17.51 0.24
N LEU A 26 2.57 -16.52 0.65
CA LEU A 26 1.77 -16.59 1.88
C LEU A 26 0.69 -17.68 1.79
N VAL A 27 0.04 -17.85 0.63
CA VAL A 27 -0.90 -18.96 0.43
C VAL A 27 -0.20 -20.32 0.51
N ALA A 28 0.97 -20.47 -0.09
CA ALA A 28 1.76 -21.69 -0.01
C ALA A 28 2.19 -22.03 1.44
N LEU A 29 2.31 -21.02 2.30
CA LEU A 29 2.56 -21.17 3.75
C LEU A 29 1.28 -21.43 4.58
N GLY A 30 0.13 -21.62 3.94
CA GLY A 30 -1.14 -21.94 4.61
C GLY A 30 -1.86 -20.70 5.16
N HIS A 31 -1.60 -19.51 4.62
CA HIS A 31 -2.34 -18.30 4.96
C HIS A 31 -3.44 -17.99 3.94
N THR A 32 -4.44 -17.23 4.36
CA THR A 32 -5.48 -16.71 3.47
C THR A 32 -5.10 -15.29 3.07
N VAL A 33 -5.17 -14.98 1.78
CA VAL A 33 -4.76 -13.66 1.25
C VAL A 33 -5.89 -13.05 0.42
N ASP A 34 -6.28 -11.82 0.80
CA ASP A 34 -7.15 -10.97 0.00
C ASP A 34 -6.36 -9.81 -0.60
N VAL A 35 -6.57 -9.54 -1.87
CA VAL A 35 -6.03 -8.40 -2.59
C VAL A 35 -7.16 -7.39 -2.79
N VAL A 36 -7.04 -6.21 -2.17
CA VAL A 36 -7.96 -5.09 -2.35
C VAL A 36 -7.32 -4.09 -3.31
N TYR A 37 -8.02 -3.75 -4.39
CA TYR A 37 -7.52 -2.84 -5.42
C TYR A 37 -8.56 -1.80 -5.83
N PHE A 38 -8.11 -0.64 -6.33
CA PHE A 38 -8.95 0.56 -6.44
C PHE A 38 -9.33 0.95 -7.87
N GLU A 39 -8.60 0.44 -8.86
CA GLU A 39 -8.83 0.70 -10.28
C GLU A 39 -9.05 -0.64 -11.00
N ASP A 40 -10.09 -0.69 -11.83
CA ASP A 40 -10.48 -1.88 -12.60
C ASP A 40 -9.60 -2.05 -13.83
N ILE A 41 -8.29 -2.23 -13.60
CA ILE A 41 -7.29 -2.43 -14.64
C ILE A 41 -6.37 -3.57 -14.19
N ILE A 42 -6.34 -4.63 -15.00
CA ILE A 42 -5.60 -5.87 -14.76
C ILE A 42 -4.80 -6.17 -16.02
N GLU A 43 -3.47 -6.12 -15.92
CA GLU A 43 -2.56 -6.43 -17.03
C GLU A 43 -1.77 -7.73 -16.82
N HIS A 44 -1.63 -8.18 -15.57
CA HIS A 44 -0.93 -9.42 -15.22
C HIS A 44 -1.91 -10.58 -15.07
N THR A 45 -1.42 -11.79 -15.32
CA THR A 45 -2.14 -13.01 -14.98
C THR A 45 -2.36 -13.04 -13.47
N VAL A 46 -3.61 -12.92 -13.06
CA VAL A 46 -3.98 -13.00 -11.64
C VAL A 46 -3.91 -14.45 -11.17
N SER A 47 -3.29 -14.66 -10.01
CA SER A 47 -3.23 -15.97 -9.39
C SER A 47 -4.63 -16.41 -8.94
N PRO A 48 -5.13 -17.60 -9.33
CA PRO A 48 -6.44 -18.09 -8.89
C PRO A 48 -6.48 -18.42 -7.39
N ASN A 49 -5.33 -18.49 -6.73
CA ASN A 49 -5.19 -18.83 -5.32
C ASN A 49 -5.43 -17.62 -4.39
N LEU A 50 -5.52 -16.41 -4.94
CA LEU A 50 -5.77 -15.18 -4.19
C LEU A 50 -7.24 -14.76 -4.34
N ARG A 51 -7.79 -14.12 -3.31
CA ARG A 51 -9.13 -13.54 -3.35
C ARG A 51 -9.03 -12.06 -3.71
N TYR A 52 -9.80 -11.59 -4.69
CA TYR A 52 -9.68 -10.23 -5.21
C TYR A 52 -10.93 -9.40 -4.90
N HIS A 53 -10.73 -8.17 -4.44
CA HIS A 53 -11.80 -7.24 -4.10
C HIS A 53 -11.57 -5.87 -4.74
N LEU A 54 -12.38 -5.54 -5.73
CA LEU A 54 -12.36 -4.22 -6.36
C LEU A 54 -13.21 -3.22 -5.56
N LEU A 55 -12.59 -2.13 -5.12
CA LEU A 55 -13.27 -0.92 -4.67
C LEU A 55 -13.02 0.20 -5.68
N ALA A 56 -13.90 0.35 -6.66
CA ALA A 56 -13.66 1.28 -7.77
C ALA A 56 -13.67 2.76 -7.33
N PHE A 57 -12.49 3.35 -7.13
CA PHE A 57 -12.34 4.76 -6.69
C PHE A 57 -12.87 5.75 -7.73
N ASN A 58 -12.73 5.40 -9.01
CA ASN A 58 -13.16 6.20 -10.16
C ASN A 58 -14.69 6.42 -10.22
N LYS A 59 -15.49 5.63 -9.49
CA LYS A 59 -16.94 5.82 -9.40
C LYS A 59 -17.36 7.04 -8.58
N LEU A 60 -16.45 7.61 -7.78
CA LEU A 60 -16.73 8.84 -7.05
C LEU A 60 -16.56 10.07 -7.95
N SER A 61 -17.59 10.92 -7.98
CA SER A 61 -17.62 12.11 -8.84
C SER A 61 -16.38 12.99 -8.68
N ARG A 62 -15.82 13.43 -9.82
CA ARG A 62 -14.66 14.33 -9.86
C ARG A 62 -14.98 15.73 -9.35
N SER A 63 -16.25 16.12 -9.34
CA SER A 63 -16.74 17.39 -8.79
C SER A 63 -16.63 17.45 -7.26
N ILE A 64 -16.49 16.30 -6.59
CA ILE A 64 -16.26 16.25 -5.14
C ILE A 64 -14.80 16.61 -4.84
N PRO A 65 -14.53 17.59 -3.93
CA PRO A 65 -13.17 17.94 -3.54
C PRO A 65 -12.34 16.72 -3.11
N LYS A 66 -11.08 16.66 -3.55
CA LYS A 66 -10.17 15.51 -3.31
C LYS A 66 -10.20 15.01 -1.85
N PRO A 67 -10.05 15.85 -0.81
CA PRO A 67 -10.02 15.37 0.57
C PRO A 67 -11.33 14.69 1.01
N ILE A 68 -12.47 15.19 0.53
CA ILE A 68 -13.79 14.61 0.84
C ILE A 68 -13.93 13.27 0.14
N ARG A 69 -13.56 13.20 -1.14
CA ARG A 69 -13.60 11.96 -1.93
C ARG A 69 -12.75 10.87 -1.29
N TYR A 70 -11.53 11.21 -0.88
CA TYR A 70 -10.60 10.30 -0.22
C TYR A 70 -11.13 9.81 1.13
N ARG A 71 -11.75 10.70 1.93
CA ARG A 71 -12.36 10.33 3.22
C ARG A 71 -13.59 9.43 3.05
N LEU A 72 -14.45 9.70 2.07
CA LEU A 72 -15.60 8.84 1.77
C LEU A 72 -15.14 7.46 1.31
N PHE A 73 -14.12 7.41 0.46
CA PHE A 73 -13.57 6.16 -0.01
C PHE A 73 -12.85 5.37 1.08
N ALA A 74 -12.08 6.04 1.94
CA ALA A 74 -11.43 5.40 3.09
C ALA A 74 -12.45 4.69 4.00
N ARG A 75 -13.66 5.23 4.18
CA ARG A 75 -14.73 4.53 4.91
C ARG A 75 -15.19 3.23 4.24
N GLN A 76 -15.23 3.19 2.91
CA GLN A 76 -15.58 1.97 2.16
C GLN A 76 -14.46 0.94 2.27
N VAL A 77 -13.20 1.39 2.17
CA VAL A 77 -12.01 0.55 2.41
C VAL A 77 -12.04 -0.02 3.83
N ASP A 78 -12.26 0.83 4.84
CA ASP A 78 -12.32 0.40 6.24
C ASP A 78 -13.44 -0.61 6.49
N ALA A 79 -14.61 -0.42 5.89
CA ALA A 79 -15.75 -1.32 6.01
C ALA A 79 -15.46 -2.70 5.38
N LEU A 80 -14.89 -2.71 4.17
CA LEU A 80 -14.49 -3.96 3.51
C LEU A 80 -13.43 -4.70 4.32
N ILE A 81 -12.34 -4.02 4.69
CA ILE A 81 -11.22 -4.63 5.42
C ILE A 81 -11.69 -5.14 6.79
N SER A 82 -12.53 -4.37 7.50
CA SER A 82 -13.12 -4.84 8.76
C SER A 82 -13.95 -6.11 8.60
N LYS A 83 -14.69 -6.26 7.49
CA LYS A 83 -15.45 -7.47 7.20
C LYS A 83 -14.56 -8.68 6.94
N LEU A 84 -13.37 -8.47 6.36
CA LEU A 84 -12.39 -9.52 6.14
C LEU A 84 -11.67 -9.95 7.43
N ALA A 85 -11.71 -9.10 8.48
CA ALA A 85 -11.10 -9.33 9.78
C ALA A 85 -9.63 -9.84 9.70
N PRO A 86 -8.73 -9.12 9.00
CA PRO A 86 -7.36 -9.57 8.84
C PRO A 86 -6.53 -9.40 10.11
N ASP A 87 -5.52 -10.27 10.23
CA ASP A 87 -4.45 -10.13 11.21
C ASP A 87 -3.50 -8.98 10.84
N VAL A 88 -3.30 -8.74 9.54
CA VAL A 88 -2.42 -7.69 9.02
C VAL A 88 -2.90 -7.13 7.68
N VAL A 89 -2.74 -5.82 7.52
CA VAL A 89 -3.01 -5.08 6.29
C VAL A 89 -1.69 -4.49 5.78
N LEU A 90 -1.29 -4.89 4.57
CA LEU A 90 -0.11 -4.38 3.89
C LEU A 90 -0.55 -3.48 2.74
N VAL A 91 -0.35 -2.18 2.89
CA VAL A 91 -0.72 -1.19 1.88
C VAL A 91 0.48 -0.95 0.98
N ASN A 92 0.30 -1.16 -0.31
CA ASN A 92 1.33 -1.05 -1.32
C ASN A 92 1.06 0.20 -2.18
N LEU A 93 2.15 0.89 -2.54
CA LEU A 93 2.17 2.10 -3.37
C LEU A 93 1.57 3.36 -2.73
N TYR A 94 2.19 4.50 -3.02
CA TYR A 94 1.88 5.77 -2.37
C TYR A 94 0.45 6.28 -2.60
N ARG A 95 -0.20 5.94 -3.74
CA ARG A 95 -1.57 6.38 -4.00
C ARG A 95 -2.56 5.82 -2.99
N ALA A 96 -2.36 4.57 -2.56
CA ALA A 96 -3.17 3.98 -1.51
C ALA A 96 -2.89 4.64 -0.14
N TYR A 97 -1.69 5.14 0.10
CA TYR A 97 -1.34 5.80 1.37
C TYR A 97 -2.16 7.08 1.59
N GLU A 98 -2.39 7.84 0.52
CA GLU A 98 -3.23 9.04 0.59
C GLU A 98 -4.69 8.70 1.01
N ILE A 99 -5.22 7.53 0.62
CA ILE A 99 -6.52 7.04 1.10
C ILE A 99 -6.42 6.66 2.58
N PHE A 100 -5.38 5.91 2.93
CA PHE A 100 -5.12 5.46 4.29
C PHE A 100 -4.82 6.60 5.28
N LEU A 101 -4.41 7.78 4.81
CA LEU A 101 -4.35 9.00 5.64
C LEU A 101 -5.68 9.26 6.37
N TYR A 102 -6.82 8.87 5.78
CA TYR A 102 -8.15 9.04 6.34
C TYR A 102 -8.74 7.77 6.95
N SER A 103 -8.04 6.64 6.88
CA SER A 103 -8.48 5.36 7.44
C SER A 103 -8.42 5.35 8.97
N LYS A 104 -9.33 4.60 9.59
CA LYS A 104 -9.41 4.39 11.04
C LYS A 104 -8.98 2.98 11.48
N LEU A 105 -8.51 2.12 10.58
CA LEU A 105 -8.21 0.72 10.88
C LEU A 105 -7.20 0.54 12.03
N ALA A 106 -6.08 1.28 12.04
CA ALA A 106 -5.13 1.18 13.16
C ALA A 106 -5.69 1.72 14.48
N THR A 107 -6.52 2.77 14.44
CA THR A 107 -7.21 3.25 15.66
C THR A 107 -8.26 2.28 16.16
N GLN A 108 -8.66 1.30 15.34
CA GLN A 108 -9.54 0.18 15.70
C GLN A 108 -8.75 -1.07 16.10
N GLY A 109 -7.43 -0.97 16.26
CA GLY A 109 -6.56 -2.06 16.72
C GLY A 109 -6.01 -2.96 15.62
N MET A 110 -6.25 -2.67 14.32
CA MET A 110 -5.69 -3.47 13.24
C MET A 110 -4.23 -3.14 12.95
N ALA A 111 -3.41 -4.16 12.68
CA ALA A 111 -2.03 -3.99 12.27
C ALA A 111 -1.97 -3.56 10.80
N VAL A 112 -1.75 -2.26 10.56
CA VAL A 112 -1.61 -1.68 9.23
C VAL A 112 -0.17 -1.24 9.00
N ASN A 113 0.42 -1.68 7.89
CA ASN A 113 1.78 -1.31 7.50
C ASN A 113 1.82 -0.83 6.05
N PHE A 114 2.66 0.15 5.78
CA PHE A 114 2.96 0.61 4.42
C PHE A 114 4.15 -0.15 3.85
N VAL A 115 4.12 -0.52 2.57
CA VAL A 115 5.20 -1.24 1.90
C VAL A 115 5.81 -0.38 0.80
N LEU A 116 6.99 0.16 1.08
CA LEU A 116 7.70 1.08 0.21
C LEU A 116 8.49 0.35 -0.87
N HIS A 117 8.07 0.57 -2.13
CA HIS A 117 8.63 -0.07 -3.33
C HIS A 117 9.58 0.82 -4.15
N ASN A 118 9.73 2.10 -3.80
CA ASN A 118 10.50 3.06 -4.59
C ASN A 118 11.24 4.04 -3.68
N TYR A 119 12.33 4.62 -4.20
CA TYR A 119 12.94 5.81 -3.63
C TYR A 119 11.94 6.98 -3.71
N LEU A 120 11.57 7.51 -2.55
CA LEU A 120 10.59 8.58 -2.41
C LEU A 120 11.11 9.92 -2.87
N SER A 121 12.40 10.20 -2.62
CA SER A 121 13.03 11.45 -3.02
C SER A 121 12.92 11.67 -4.54
N SER A 122 13.20 10.61 -5.31
CA SER A 122 13.07 10.59 -6.77
C SER A 122 11.61 10.72 -7.23
N LYS A 123 10.67 10.06 -6.53
CA LYS A 123 9.24 10.08 -6.90
C LYS A 123 8.54 11.42 -6.63
N LEU A 124 8.97 12.16 -5.60
CA LEU A 124 8.25 13.33 -5.10
C LEU A 124 8.85 14.67 -5.54
N ASP A 125 10.03 14.67 -6.16
CA ASP A 125 10.82 15.88 -6.43
C ASP A 125 10.94 16.76 -5.17
N TRP A 126 11.34 16.12 -4.07
CA TRP A 126 11.14 16.62 -2.71
C TRP A 126 11.70 18.04 -2.47
N GLN A 127 12.85 18.32 -3.06
CA GLN A 127 13.57 19.59 -2.88
C GLN A 127 12.80 20.79 -3.47
N ASN A 128 11.98 20.56 -4.50
CA ASN A 128 11.21 21.59 -5.18
C ASN A 128 9.78 21.73 -4.62
N LEU A 129 9.41 20.92 -3.63
CA LEU A 129 8.09 21.00 -3.00
C LEU A 129 7.99 22.19 -2.05
N SER A 130 6.84 22.86 -2.07
CA SER A 130 6.52 23.84 -1.03
C SER A 130 6.40 23.18 0.35
N SER A 131 6.66 23.94 1.42
CA SER A 131 6.60 23.44 2.80
C SER A 131 5.23 22.80 3.13
N LYS A 132 4.13 23.35 2.58
CA LYS A 132 2.79 22.77 2.73
C LYS A 132 2.67 21.38 2.10
N LYS A 133 3.28 21.16 0.92
CA LYS A 133 3.30 19.85 0.26
C LYS A 133 4.21 18.86 0.99
N GLN A 134 5.37 19.30 1.47
CA GLN A 134 6.26 18.47 2.29
C GLN A 134 5.56 18.01 3.57
N GLN A 135 4.90 18.91 4.31
CA GLN A 135 4.10 18.56 5.49
C GLN A 135 2.94 17.62 5.16
N HIS A 136 2.31 17.76 4.00
CA HIS A 136 1.28 16.83 3.56
C HIS A 136 1.85 15.43 3.34
N TYR A 137 2.95 15.30 2.60
CA TYR A 137 3.57 14.00 2.37
C TYR A 137 4.14 13.37 3.64
N GLN A 138 4.76 14.16 4.53
CA GLN A 138 5.19 13.66 5.82
C GLN A 138 4.00 13.02 6.56
N ARG A 139 2.86 13.71 6.66
CA ARG A 139 1.65 13.13 7.27
C ARG A 139 1.14 11.89 6.56
N VAL A 140 1.21 11.83 5.23
CA VAL A 140 0.80 10.65 4.46
C VAL A 140 1.71 9.49 4.79
N PHE A 141 3.01 9.61 4.54
CA PHE A 141 3.97 8.51 4.60
C PHE A 141 4.28 8.04 6.02
N THR A 142 4.20 8.91 7.02
CA THR A 142 4.47 8.54 8.42
C THR A 142 3.20 8.24 9.22
N ARG A 143 2.05 8.07 8.55
CA ARG A 143 0.77 7.77 9.22
C ARG A 143 0.78 6.41 9.90
N TYR A 144 1.45 5.43 9.30
CA TYR A 144 1.55 4.05 9.76
C TYR A 144 3.02 3.60 9.74
N PRO A 145 3.38 2.55 10.49
CA PRO A 145 4.68 1.90 10.34
C PRO A 145 4.94 1.49 8.88
N THR A 146 6.18 1.64 8.46
CA THR A 146 6.60 1.40 7.08
C THR A 146 7.57 0.23 7.00
N ILE A 147 7.42 -0.58 5.97
CA ILE A 147 8.32 -1.66 5.56
C ILE A 147 8.98 -1.20 4.26
N ALA A 148 10.30 -1.01 4.28
CA ALA A 148 11.08 -0.74 3.07
C ALA A 148 11.60 -2.06 2.48
N VAL A 149 11.54 -2.19 1.15
CA VAL A 149 11.99 -3.43 0.49
C VAL A 149 13.49 -3.48 0.22
N SER A 150 14.23 -2.45 0.64
CA SER A 150 15.69 -2.41 0.62
C SER A 150 16.24 -1.39 1.62
N TYR A 151 17.48 -1.59 2.05
CA TYR A 151 18.17 -0.62 2.92
C TYR A 151 18.35 0.74 2.25
N GLY A 152 18.59 0.79 0.94
CA GLY A 152 18.69 2.05 0.21
C GLY A 152 17.39 2.86 0.28
N MET A 153 16.24 2.21 0.10
CA MET A 153 14.93 2.87 0.27
C MET A 153 14.64 3.25 1.71
N ALA A 154 15.10 2.44 2.68
CA ALA A 154 14.96 2.77 4.09
C ALA A 154 15.74 4.05 4.45
N GLN A 155 16.98 4.17 3.97
CA GLN A 155 17.80 5.35 4.18
C GLN A 155 17.20 6.58 3.47
N ASP A 156 16.71 6.41 2.24
CA ASP A 156 16.01 7.48 1.52
C ASP A 156 14.80 8.01 2.30
N PHE A 157 13.99 7.10 2.86
CA PHE A 157 12.83 7.46 3.68
C PHE A 157 13.24 8.24 4.93
N LYS A 158 14.29 7.80 5.63
CA LYS A 158 14.83 8.47 6.82
C LYS A 158 15.42 9.84 6.50
N ASN A 159 16.10 9.99 5.37
CA ASN A 159 16.63 11.27 4.93
C ASN A 159 15.51 12.31 4.70
N LEU A 160 14.32 11.86 4.29
CA LEU A 160 13.17 12.75 4.05
C LEU A 160 12.38 13.08 5.31
N PHE A 161 12.20 12.11 6.22
CA PHE A 161 11.25 12.23 7.33
C PHE A 161 11.88 12.12 8.72
N GLY A 162 13.20 11.91 8.80
CA GLY A 162 13.97 11.76 10.04
C GLY A 162 14.19 10.31 10.46
N GLU A 163 15.14 10.10 11.39
CA GLU A 163 15.56 8.76 11.85
C GLU A 163 14.55 8.06 12.77
N ASN A 164 13.67 8.81 13.44
CA ASN A 164 12.74 8.28 14.45
C ASN A 164 11.43 7.72 13.87
N VAL A 165 11.33 7.60 12.54
CA VAL A 165 10.14 7.06 11.89
C VAL A 165 10.05 5.54 12.08
N PRO A 166 8.85 4.98 12.38
CA PRO A 166 8.67 3.54 12.56
C PRO A 166 8.87 2.83 11.22
N LEU A 167 10.06 2.26 11.02
CA LEU A 167 10.52 1.71 9.75
C LEU A 167 11.26 0.39 9.98
N THR A 168 10.91 -0.65 9.23
CA THR A 168 11.62 -1.92 9.16
C THR A 168 12.02 -2.21 7.71
N THR A 169 13.12 -2.92 7.49
CA THR A 169 13.52 -3.34 6.13
C THR A 169 13.28 -4.84 5.96
N ILE A 170 12.54 -5.23 4.92
CA ILE A 170 12.29 -6.63 4.54
C ILE A 170 12.44 -6.73 3.03
N HIS A 171 13.44 -7.47 2.54
CA HIS A 171 13.70 -7.58 1.11
C HIS A 171 12.56 -8.21 0.32
N ASN A 172 12.46 -7.84 -0.97
CA ASN A 172 11.44 -8.38 -1.87
C ASN A 172 11.53 -9.91 -1.97
N PRO A 173 10.38 -10.61 -2.05
CA PRO A 173 10.36 -12.03 -2.36
C PRO A 173 10.86 -12.24 -3.78
N ILE A 174 11.64 -13.32 -3.96
CA ILE A 174 12.14 -13.76 -5.26
C ILE A 174 11.44 -15.08 -5.58
N ASN A 175 10.92 -15.21 -6.80
CA ASN A 175 10.44 -16.50 -7.28
C ASN A 175 11.64 -17.32 -7.79
N PRO A 176 12.04 -18.41 -7.11
CA PRO A 176 13.22 -19.18 -7.50
C PRO A 176 13.06 -19.93 -8.83
N LYS A 177 11.82 -20.04 -9.35
CA LYS A 177 11.54 -20.67 -10.65
C LYS A 177 11.74 -19.73 -11.83
N LEU A 178 11.77 -18.41 -11.59
CA LEU A 178 12.15 -17.41 -12.59
C LEU A 178 13.68 -17.31 -12.58
N ARG A 179 14.36 -18.23 -13.27
CA ARG A 179 15.78 -18.07 -13.56
C ARG A 179 15.95 -16.93 -14.58
N VAL A 180 16.76 -15.95 -14.23
CA VAL A 180 17.25 -14.89 -15.14
C VAL A 180 18.33 -15.48 -16.03
#